data_AF-A0ABD2HEJ7-F1
#
_entry.id   AF-A0ABD2HEJ7-F1
#
_cell.length_a   1.000
_cell.length_b   1.000
_cell.length_c   1.000
_cell.angle_alpha   90.00
_cell.angle_beta   90.00
_cell.angle_gamma   90.00
#
_symmetry.space_group_name_H-M   'P 1'
#
loop_
_entity.id
_entity.type
_entity.pdbx_description
1 polymer ?
#
loop_
_entity_poly.entity_id
_entity_poly.type
_entity_poly.pdbx_seq_one_letter_code
_entity_poly.pdbx_strand_id
1 'polypeptide(L)'
;MGTKEFQCGGHESALLDCSSASERNTCSPGTAVSLTCSEPVRLVGGESRCAGDLEVELQGEWRPVEYLSPWTLKAAAVACRELDCGSAVSLVRRYESSERPVWEISSDCVESGSALRECAASESSYHFLNLTCSDKLLQPNISVSSSMYGVSGAQQQGFQVFRGSTFTISCSIQPQYPGGSFQLNFTSINSANNYDSEPAVNHSAHFLFPAAEPAHQGSYSCVYHVSAFSQDFSSESRLLSVTVTGELFTVGQSVMLPRRTLVRTECFTVSPEAVTP
;
A
#
# COMPACT_ATOMS: atom_id res chain seq x y z
N MET A 1 -24.41 -23.67 -4.29
CA MET A 1 -23.82 -22.40 -4.73
C MET A 1 -24.60 -21.30 -4.04
N GLY A 2 -23.99 -20.61 -3.07
CA GLY A 2 -24.63 -19.51 -2.36
C GLY A 2 -24.02 -18.18 -2.81
N THR A 3 -24.87 -17.20 -3.12
CA THR A 3 -24.49 -15.79 -3.29
C THR A 3 -25.18 -15.00 -2.19
N LYS A 4 -24.44 -14.15 -1.48
CA LYS A 4 -25.03 -13.20 -0.52
C LYS A 4 -25.32 -11.91 -1.28
N GLU A 5 -26.60 -11.59 -1.41
CA GLU A 5 -27.08 -10.37 -2.09
C GLU A 5 -27.57 -9.36 -1.05
N PHE A 6 -27.13 -8.11 -1.18
CA PHE A 6 -27.58 -6.99 -0.37
C PHE A 6 -28.65 -6.24 -1.16
N GLN A 7 -29.87 -6.22 -0.65
CA GLN A 7 -30.99 -5.46 -1.20
C GLN A 7 -31.20 -4.23 -0.33
N CYS A 8 -30.55 -3.12 -0.72
CA CYS A 8 -30.64 -1.83 -0.04
C CYS A 8 -31.77 -0.98 -0.64
N GLY A 9 -32.53 -0.30 0.22
CA GLY A 9 -33.52 0.72 -0.14
C GLY A 9 -32.92 2.08 -0.48
N GLY A 10 -31.63 2.31 -0.18
CA GLY A 10 -30.87 3.52 -0.50
C GLY A 10 -30.86 4.58 0.60
N HIS A 11 -31.36 4.25 1.79
CA HIS A 11 -31.38 5.14 2.97
C HIS A 11 -30.60 4.55 4.15
N GLU A 12 -29.99 3.38 3.98
CA GLU A 12 -29.19 2.70 4.97
C GLU A 12 -27.86 3.41 5.21
N SER A 13 -27.43 3.47 6.48
CA SER A 13 -26.17 4.11 6.89
C SER A 13 -24.96 3.15 6.78
N ALA A 14 -25.22 1.84 6.71
CA ALA A 14 -24.22 0.82 6.48
C ALA A 14 -24.77 -0.28 5.56
N LEU A 15 -23.91 -0.91 4.76
CA LEU A 15 -24.29 -2.06 3.92
C LEU A 15 -24.83 -3.25 4.72
N LEU A 16 -24.46 -3.36 6.00
CA LEU A 16 -24.97 -4.39 6.92
C LEU A 16 -26.42 -4.14 7.35
N ASP A 17 -26.90 -2.90 7.23
CA ASP A 17 -28.28 -2.53 7.55
C ASP A 17 -29.24 -2.84 6.40
N CYS A 18 -28.71 -3.14 5.21
CA CYS A 18 -29.52 -3.56 4.08
C CYS A 18 -30.10 -4.95 4.30
N SER A 19 -31.32 -5.16 3.81
CA SER A 19 -31.94 -6.48 3.84
C SER A 19 -31.13 -7.47 3.00
N SER A 20 -30.79 -8.63 3.58
CA SER A 20 -30.06 -9.68 2.88
C SER A 20 -31.00 -10.80 2.47
N ALA A 21 -31.01 -11.17 1.18
CA ALA A 21 -31.92 -12.20 0.66
C ALA A 21 -31.57 -13.65 1.08
N SER A 22 -30.45 -13.86 1.80
CA SER A 22 -29.94 -15.20 2.13
C SER A 22 -29.40 -15.29 3.55
N GLU A 23 -29.91 -16.25 4.34
CA GLU A 23 -29.43 -16.58 5.69
C GLU A 23 -28.14 -17.44 5.69
N ARG A 24 -27.64 -17.85 4.51
CA ARG A 24 -26.42 -18.65 4.39
C ARG A 24 -25.21 -17.77 4.08
N ASN A 25 -24.27 -17.68 5.01
CA ASN A 25 -22.97 -17.01 4.84
C ASN A 25 -21.95 -17.83 4.03
N THR A 26 -22.39 -18.60 3.04
CA THR A 26 -21.48 -19.43 2.23
C THR A 26 -21.10 -18.68 0.96
N CYS A 27 -20.02 -17.91 1.04
CA CYS A 27 -19.37 -17.32 -0.13
C CYS A 27 -18.42 -18.33 -0.77
N SER A 28 -18.45 -18.45 -2.10
CA SER A 28 -17.42 -19.23 -2.81
C SER A 28 -16.12 -18.42 -2.86
N PRO A 29 -14.94 -19.05 -2.73
CA PRO A 29 -13.68 -18.32 -2.90
C PRO A 29 -13.63 -17.69 -4.30
N GLY A 30 -13.42 -16.38 -4.39
CA GLY A 30 -13.26 -15.64 -5.65
C GLY A 30 -14.37 -14.66 -6.05
N THR A 31 -15.48 -14.55 -5.30
CA THR A 31 -16.56 -13.59 -5.58
C THR A 31 -16.54 -12.38 -4.66
N ALA A 32 -15.40 -11.69 -4.56
CA ALA A 32 -15.33 -10.41 -3.86
C ALA A 32 -15.97 -9.33 -4.74
N VAL A 33 -17.00 -8.66 -4.22
CA VAL A 33 -17.58 -7.48 -4.87
C VAL A 33 -16.69 -6.28 -4.54
N SER A 34 -16.19 -5.61 -5.57
CA SER A 34 -15.49 -4.33 -5.43
C SER A 34 -16.49 -3.19 -5.63
N LEU A 35 -16.48 -2.24 -4.70
CA LEU A 35 -17.24 -1.00 -4.78
C LEU A 35 -16.23 0.12 -5.03
N THR A 36 -16.52 0.97 -6.01
CA THR A 36 -15.76 2.20 -6.25
C THR A 36 -16.70 3.35 -5.96
N CYS A 37 -16.46 4.07 -4.87
CA CYS A 37 -17.12 5.34 -4.62
C CYS A 37 -16.64 6.33 -5.70
N SER A 38 -17.58 7.05 -6.31
CA SER A 38 -17.20 8.19 -7.14
C SER A 38 -16.75 9.30 -6.20
N GLU A 39 -15.45 9.51 -6.09
CA GLU A 39 -14.91 10.61 -5.30
C GLU A 39 -15.38 11.93 -5.94
N PRO A 40 -16.01 12.84 -5.18
CA PRO A 40 -16.54 14.08 -5.73
C PRO A 40 -15.45 15.12 -6.03
N VAL A 41 -14.18 14.75 -5.86
CA VAL A 41 -13.00 15.61 -6.04
C VAL A 41 -11.99 14.87 -6.90
N ARG A 42 -11.36 15.60 -7.83
CA ARG A 42 -10.27 15.06 -8.66
C ARG A 42 -9.21 16.11 -8.95
N LEU A 43 -8.02 15.64 -9.30
CA LEU A 43 -6.92 16.46 -9.80
C LEU A 43 -6.70 16.15 -11.28
N VAL A 44 -6.75 17.18 -12.13
CA VAL A 44 -6.65 17.05 -13.59
C VAL A 44 -5.40 17.71 -14.13
N GLY A 45 -4.81 17.13 -15.19
CA GLY A 45 -3.70 17.77 -15.90
C GLY A 45 -2.37 17.78 -15.15
N GLY A 46 -2.24 17.00 -14.08
CA GLY A 46 -0.95 16.71 -13.45
C GLY A 46 -0.38 15.36 -13.89
N GLU A 47 0.88 15.11 -13.52
CA GLU A 47 1.62 13.87 -13.81
C GLU A 47 1.21 12.69 -12.90
N SER A 48 0.29 12.90 -11.94
CA SER A 48 -0.20 11.87 -11.03
C SER A 48 -1.63 12.15 -10.55
N ARG A 49 -2.22 11.17 -9.85
CA ARG A 49 -3.54 11.33 -9.22
C ARG A 49 -3.56 12.32 -8.04
N CYS A 50 -2.39 12.68 -7.51
CA CYS A 50 -2.23 13.48 -6.29
C CYS A 50 -1.69 14.89 -6.54
N ALA A 51 -1.59 15.30 -7.81
CA ALA A 51 -1.23 16.65 -8.20
C ALA A 51 -1.98 17.06 -9.47
N GLY A 52 -2.43 18.31 -9.56
CA GLY A 52 -3.17 18.80 -10.72
C GLY A 52 -4.10 19.96 -10.41
N ASP A 53 -4.85 20.41 -11.41
CA ASP A 53 -5.96 21.35 -11.23
C ASP A 53 -7.05 20.68 -10.40
N LEU A 54 -7.42 21.34 -9.32
CA LEU A 54 -8.46 20.87 -8.42
C LEU A 54 -9.83 21.13 -9.02
N GLU A 55 -10.56 20.04 -9.28
CA GLU A 55 -11.94 20.07 -9.74
C GLU A 55 -12.86 19.34 -8.77
N VAL A 56 -14.06 19.88 -8.59
CA VAL A 56 -15.11 19.30 -7.74
C VAL A 56 -16.34 19.04 -8.59
N GLU A 57 -17.00 17.91 -8.38
CA GLU A 57 -18.26 17.56 -9.02
C GLU A 57 -19.44 18.03 -8.16
N LEU A 58 -20.31 18.86 -8.72
CA LEU A 58 -21.57 19.22 -8.10
C LEU A 58 -22.70 19.06 -9.11
N GLN A 59 -23.74 18.31 -8.76
CA GLN A 59 -24.90 18.07 -9.63
C GLN A 59 -24.55 17.52 -11.04
N GLY A 60 -23.49 16.71 -11.14
CA GLY A 60 -23.02 16.11 -12.40
C GLY A 60 -22.15 17.02 -13.26
N GLU A 61 -21.77 18.20 -12.74
CA GLU A 61 -20.87 19.13 -13.42
C GLU A 61 -19.53 19.25 -12.68
N TRP A 62 -18.45 19.02 -13.42
CA TRP A 62 -17.08 19.22 -12.94
C TRP A 62 -16.66 20.65 -13.26
N ARG A 63 -16.25 21.39 -12.22
CA ARG A 63 -15.67 22.73 -12.40
C ARG A 63 -14.40 22.87 -11.57
N PRO A 64 -13.44 23.68 -12.04
CA PRO A 64 -12.26 24.00 -11.26
C PRO A 64 -12.61 24.86 -10.05
N VAL A 65 -11.78 24.76 -9.03
CA VAL A 65 -11.98 25.47 -7.75
C VAL A 65 -11.22 26.80 -7.76
N GLU A 66 -11.84 27.81 -7.14
CA GLU A 66 -11.29 29.13 -6.85
C GLU A 66 -11.55 29.53 -5.39
N TYR A 67 -10.82 30.51 -4.86
CA TYR A 67 -11.10 31.11 -3.55
C TYR A 67 -10.98 32.64 -3.59
N LEU A 68 -11.73 33.34 -2.71
CA LEU A 68 -11.63 34.79 -2.52
C LEU A 68 -10.70 35.21 -1.35
N SER A 69 -10.47 34.36 -0.35
CA SER A 69 -9.65 34.63 0.84
C SER A 69 -8.38 33.76 0.84
N PRO A 70 -7.28 34.11 1.52
CA PRO A 70 -6.06 33.30 1.49
C PRO A 70 -6.37 31.87 1.96
N TRP A 71 -6.50 30.95 1.01
CA TRP A 71 -6.85 29.57 1.29
C TRP A 71 -5.71 28.96 2.07
N THR A 72 -6.00 28.59 3.31
CA THR A 72 -5.05 27.93 4.19
C THR A 72 -4.77 26.54 3.64
N LEU A 73 -3.52 26.08 3.77
CA LEU A 73 -3.13 24.69 3.50
C LEU A 73 -4.04 23.67 4.24
N LYS A 74 -4.80 24.10 5.25
CA LYS A 74 -5.81 23.31 5.96
C LYS A 74 -6.99 22.91 5.07
N ALA A 75 -7.58 23.84 4.31
CA ALA A 75 -8.71 23.51 3.43
C ALA A 75 -8.24 22.59 2.28
N ALA A 76 -7.06 22.86 1.74
CA ALA A 76 -6.39 21.98 0.77
C ALA A 76 -6.11 20.57 1.36
N ALA A 77 -5.81 20.46 2.66
CA ALA A 77 -5.60 19.16 3.30
C ALA A 77 -6.87 18.30 3.34
N VAL A 78 -8.06 18.91 3.34
CA VAL A 78 -9.34 18.17 3.21
C VAL A 78 -9.45 17.55 1.82
N ALA A 79 -9.15 18.30 0.75
CA ALA A 79 -9.11 17.78 -0.61
C ALA A 79 -8.11 16.62 -0.76
N CYS A 80 -6.88 16.78 -0.24
CA CYS A 80 -5.87 15.72 -0.27
C CYS A 80 -6.30 14.46 0.50
N ARG A 81 -7.07 14.61 1.57
CA ARG A 81 -7.62 13.49 2.34
C ARG A 81 -8.75 12.78 1.59
N GLU A 82 -9.64 13.51 0.95
CA GLU A 82 -10.71 12.92 0.11
C GLU A 82 -10.12 12.15 -1.10
N LEU A 83 -8.99 12.59 -1.64
CA LEU A 83 -8.26 11.90 -2.71
C LEU A 83 -7.38 10.72 -2.24
N ASP A 84 -7.31 10.47 -0.94
CA ASP A 84 -6.37 9.54 -0.29
C ASP A 84 -4.90 9.78 -0.72
N CYS A 85 -4.52 11.05 -0.81
CA CYS A 85 -3.23 11.55 -1.27
C CYS A 85 -2.39 12.17 -0.14
N GLY A 86 -2.74 11.90 1.12
CA GLY A 86 -2.02 12.43 2.28
C GLY A 86 -2.39 13.87 2.65
N SER A 87 -1.39 14.70 2.94
CA SER A 87 -1.52 16.10 3.37
C SER A 87 -1.29 17.08 2.22
N ALA A 88 -1.77 18.31 2.32
CA ALA A 88 -1.46 19.33 1.31
C ALA A 88 0.00 19.78 1.39
N VAL A 89 0.71 19.78 0.26
CA VAL A 89 2.11 20.22 0.14
C VAL A 89 2.18 21.63 -0.42
N SER A 90 1.51 21.84 -1.55
CA SER A 90 1.48 23.15 -2.20
C SER A 90 0.14 23.42 -2.86
N LEU A 91 -0.16 24.70 -2.95
CA LEU A 91 -1.36 25.21 -3.56
C LEU A 91 -0.98 26.44 -4.38
N VAL A 92 -1.19 26.38 -5.69
CA VAL A 92 -0.77 27.41 -6.63
C VAL A 92 -1.99 27.95 -7.36
N ARG A 93 -2.18 29.27 -7.30
CA ARG A 93 -3.21 29.97 -8.05
C ARG A 93 -2.72 30.25 -9.46
N ARG A 94 -3.36 29.65 -10.45
CA ARG A 94 -3.09 29.86 -11.88
C ARG A 94 -4.01 30.94 -12.45
N TYR A 95 -3.56 31.62 -13.49
CA TYR A 95 -4.35 32.58 -14.26
C TYR A 95 -4.51 32.03 -15.68
N GLU A 96 -5.70 32.17 -16.24
CA GLU A 96 -6.01 31.83 -17.62
C GLU A 96 -6.68 33.02 -18.31
N SER A 97 -6.52 33.09 -19.63
CA SER A 97 -7.05 34.21 -20.43
C SER A 97 -8.55 34.18 -20.62
N SER A 98 -9.22 33.05 -20.34
CA SER A 98 -10.65 32.88 -20.50
C SER A 98 -11.33 32.70 -19.15
N GLU A 99 -12.37 33.49 -18.92
CA GLU A 99 -13.28 33.31 -17.80
C GLU A 99 -14.10 32.04 -18.01
N ARG A 100 -14.19 31.20 -16.97
CA ARG A 100 -15.06 30.03 -16.97
C ARG A 100 -15.72 29.86 -15.60
N PRO A 101 -16.85 29.13 -15.53
CA PRO A 101 -17.51 28.85 -14.26
C PRO A 101 -16.58 28.06 -13.33
N VAL A 102 -16.53 28.48 -12.07
CA VAL A 102 -15.73 27.84 -11.00
C VAL A 102 -16.60 27.53 -9.80
N TRP A 103 -16.11 26.62 -8.96
CA TRP A 103 -16.60 26.47 -7.60
C TRP A 103 -15.77 27.35 -6.67
N GLU A 104 -16.40 28.37 -6.11
CA GLU A 104 -15.81 29.13 -5.02
C GLU A 104 -16.01 28.35 -3.72
N ILE A 105 -14.92 27.99 -3.04
CA ILE A 105 -14.99 27.22 -1.78
C ILE A 105 -14.72 28.12 -0.58
N SER A 106 -15.68 28.18 0.35
CA SER A 106 -15.50 28.87 1.62
C SER A 106 -14.56 28.11 2.56
N SER A 107 -13.42 28.71 2.91
CA SER A 107 -12.43 28.13 3.84
C SER A 107 -13.02 27.86 5.23
N ASP A 108 -13.80 28.80 5.75
CA ASP A 108 -14.34 28.74 7.12
C ASP A 108 -15.35 27.58 7.28
N CYS A 109 -16.11 27.32 6.21
CA CYS A 109 -17.01 26.17 6.13
C CYS A 109 -16.24 24.84 6.13
N VAL A 110 -15.17 24.73 5.33
CA VAL A 110 -14.34 23.52 5.27
C VAL A 110 -13.61 23.29 6.60
N GLU A 111 -13.08 24.35 7.22
CA GLU A 111 -12.40 24.28 8.52
C GLU A 111 -13.36 23.91 9.67
N SER A 112 -14.66 24.15 9.50
CA SER A 112 -15.70 23.74 10.45
C SER A 112 -16.03 22.23 10.38
N GLY A 113 -15.49 21.51 9.38
CA GLY A 113 -15.64 20.06 9.22
C GLY A 113 -16.64 19.62 8.14
N SER A 114 -17.23 20.56 7.39
CA SER A 114 -18.09 20.24 6.24
C SER A 114 -17.30 19.71 5.05
N ALA A 115 -17.96 18.94 4.19
CA ALA A 115 -17.38 18.46 2.94
C ALA A 115 -17.18 19.62 1.95
N LEU A 116 -16.18 19.52 1.06
CA LEU A 116 -15.87 20.58 0.09
C LEU A 116 -17.10 21.00 -0.74
N ARG A 117 -17.93 20.04 -1.14
CA ARG A 117 -19.14 20.27 -1.94
C ARG A 117 -20.18 21.12 -1.24
N GLU A 118 -20.30 21.02 0.08
CA GLU A 118 -21.29 21.76 0.87
C GLU A 118 -20.90 23.23 1.02
N CYS A 119 -19.61 23.51 0.87
CA CYS A 119 -19.01 24.84 1.00
C CYS A 119 -18.85 25.56 -0.35
N ALA A 120 -19.37 24.96 -1.44
CA ALA A 120 -19.20 25.45 -2.80
C ALA A 120 -20.30 26.43 -3.22
N ALA A 121 -19.90 27.57 -3.76
CA ALA A 121 -20.75 28.53 -4.46
C ALA A 121 -20.35 28.62 -5.93
N SER A 122 -21.30 28.90 -6.81
CA SER A 122 -21.04 29.07 -8.25
C SER A 122 -20.58 30.50 -8.53
N GLU A 123 -19.38 30.66 -9.08
CA GLU A 123 -18.79 31.96 -9.45
C GLU A 123 -18.20 31.86 -10.87
N SER A 124 -17.78 32.97 -11.47
CA SER A 124 -16.96 32.99 -12.69
C SER A 124 -15.60 33.59 -12.38
N SER A 125 -14.53 32.94 -12.86
CA SER A 125 -13.16 33.36 -12.53
C SER A 125 -12.21 33.13 -13.69
N TYR A 126 -11.15 33.95 -13.71
CA TYR A 126 -9.96 33.78 -14.56
C TYR A 126 -8.86 32.97 -13.85
N HIS A 127 -9.11 32.59 -12.60
CA HIS A 127 -8.17 31.90 -11.75
C HIS A 127 -8.67 30.52 -11.37
N PHE A 128 -7.72 29.59 -11.21
CA PHE A 128 -7.96 28.21 -10.83
C PHE A 128 -6.83 27.72 -9.95
N LEU A 129 -7.08 26.66 -9.19
CA LEU A 129 -6.14 26.16 -8.21
C LEU A 129 -5.49 24.86 -8.65
N ASN A 130 -4.16 24.86 -8.65
CA ASN A 130 -3.37 23.67 -8.74
C ASN A 130 -2.98 23.20 -7.34
N LEU A 131 -3.40 22.00 -6.97
CA LEU A 131 -3.13 21.39 -5.67
C LEU A 131 -2.08 20.29 -5.86
N THR A 132 -1.11 20.25 -4.96
CA THR A 132 -0.16 19.15 -4.81
C THR A 132 -0.27 18.60 -3.40
N CYS A 133 -0.56 17.31 -3.31
CA CYS A 133 -0.64 16.59 -2.05
C CYS A 133 0.65 15.80 -1.80
N SER A 134 0.91 15.46 -0.54
CA SER A 134 2.02 14.61 -0.11
C SER A 134 1.63 13.20 -0.45
N ASP A 135 1.77 12.85 -1.72
CA ASP A 135 1.34 11.56 -2.22
C ASP A 135 1.90 10.46 -1.32
N LYS A 136 1.00 9.63 -0.79
CA LYS A 136 1.41 8.44 -0.05
C LYS A 136 1.80 7.42 -1.09
N LEU A 137 3.08 7.41 -1.43
CA LEU A 137 3.66 6.32 -2.18
C LEU A 137 3.26 5.00 -1.52
N LEU A 138 2.52 4.18 -2.27
CA LEU A 138 2.08 2.87 -1.83
C LEU A 138 3.29 2.08 -1.34
N GLN A 139 3.11 1.36 -0.25
CA GLN A 139 4.18 0.56 0.32
C GLN A 139 4.67 -0.45 -0.73
N PRO A 140 5.97 -0.47 -1.07
CA PRO A 140 6.48 -1.44 -2.02
C PRO A 140 6.40 -2.85 -1.43
N ASN A 141 6.07 -3.80 -2.29
CA ASN A 141 6.07 -5.21 -1.93
C ASN A 141 7.49 -5.77 -2.04
N ILE A 142 7.90 -6.52 -1.04
CA ILE A 142 9.18 -7.21 -0.97
C ILE A 142 8.92 -8.72 -0.93
N SER A 143 9.64 -9.45 -1.78
CA SER A 143 9.50 -10.90 -1.92
C SER A 143 10.85 -11.56 -2.16
N VAL A 144 10.95 -12.86 -1.84
CA VAL A 144 12.13 -13.67 -2.09
C VAL A 144 11.76 -14.83 -3.00
N SER A 145 12.56 -15.05 -4.03
CA SER A 145 12.48 -16.22 -4.89
C SER A 145 13.82 -16.96 -4.91
N SER A 146 13.79 -18.26 -5.17
CA SER A 146 15.00 -19.08 -5.38
C SER A 146 14.78 -20.04 -6.54
N SER A 147 15.85 -20.35 -7.27
CA SER A 147 15.84 -21.18 -8.47
C SER A 147 15.81 -22.69 -8.20
N MET A 148 16.14 -23.15 -6.99
CA MET A 148 16.26 -24.59 -6.67
C MET A 148 15.64 -24.92 -5.32
N TYR A 149 14.37 -25.36 -5.24
CA TYR A 149 13.71 -26.02 -4.10
C TYR A 149 14.17 -25.61 -2.67
N GLY A 150 14.59 -24.36 -2.52
CA GLY A 150 15.51 -23.94 -1.46
C GLY A 150 14.92 -22.90 -0.53
N VAL A 151 13.64 -22.60 -0.77
CA VAL A 151 12.80 -21.74 0.04
C VAL A 151 11.67 -22.63 0.53
N SER A 152 11.76 -23.11 1.77
CA SER A 152 10.60 -23.67 2.46
C SER A 152 9.68 -22.51 2.82
N GLY A 153 8.51 -22.45 2.17
CA GLY A 153 7.58 -21.33 2.24
C GLY A 153 7.23 -20.88 3.67
N ALA A 154 6.96 -19.58 3.77
CA ALA A 154 6.39 -18.81 4.87
C ALA A 154 5.79 -19.63 6.03
N GLN A 155 6.63 -20.04 6.99
CA GLN A 155 6.19 -20.07 8.38
C GLN A 155 6.24 -18.63 8.89
N GLN A 156 5.44 -18.30 9.91
CA GLN A 156 5.13 -16.94 10.40
C GLN A 156 6.34 -16.08 10.87
N GLN A 157 7.58 -16.42 10.50
CA GLN A 157 8.85 -15.93 11.07
C GLN A 157 9.97 -15.60 10.07
N GLY A 158 9.71 -15.60 8.75
CA GLY A 158 10.70 -15.17 7.72
C GLY A 158 11.00 -16.23 6.66
N PHE A 159 11.90 -15.90 5.74
CA PHE A 159 12.33 -16.78 4.63
C PHE A 159 13.61 -17.54 5.00
N GLN A 160 13.64 -18.84 4.72
CA GLN A 160 14.84 -19.67 4.91
C GLN A 160 15.48 -19.93 3.54
N VAL A 161 16.80 -19.72 3.45
CA VAL A 161 17.59 -19.98 2.24
C VAL A 161 18.74 -20.90 2.62
N PHE A 162 18.95 -21.97 1.86
CA PHE A 162 20.07 -22.87 2.09
C PHE A 162 21.39 -22.24 1.67
N ARG A 163 22.44 -22.47 2.47
CA ARG A 163 23.80 -22.03 2.16
C ARG A 163 24.23 -22.49 0.76
N GLY A 164 24.81 -21.59 -0.01
CA GLY A 164 25.28 -21.84 -1.38
C GLY A 164 24.19 -21.83 -2.46
N SER A 165 22.90 -21.72 -2.09
CA SER A 165 21.83 -21.53 -3.06
C SER A 165 21.77 -20.09 -3.56
N THR A 166 21.40 -19.92 -4.83
CA THR A 166 21.07 -18.62 -5.41
C THR A 166 19.67 -18.20 -4.98
N PHE A 167 19.53 -16.96 -4.55
CA PHE A 167 18.24 -16.36 -4.26
C PHE A 167 18.17 -14.93 -4.79
N THR A 168 16.95 -14.44 -4.95
CA THR A 168 16.69 -13.10 -5.47
C THR A 168 15.69 -12.41 -4.57
N ILE A 169 16.04 -11.20 -4.11
CA ILE A 169 15.10 -10.33 -3.43
C ILE A 169 14.50 -9.41 -4.48
N SER A 170 13.18 -9.44 -4.62
CA SER A 170 12.44 -8.67 -5.60
C SER A 170 11.59 -7.62 -4.90
N CYS A 171 11.80 -6.36 -5.28
CA CYS A 171 10.99 -5.22 -4.87
C CYS A 171 10.04 -4.86 -6.03
N SER A 172 8.78 -4.60 -5.74
CA SER A 172 7.80 -4.17 -6.74
C SER A 172 6.82 -3.16 -6.15
N ILE A 173 6.37 -2.18 -6.94
CA ILE A 173 5.37 -1.19 -6.52
C ILE A 173 4.25 -1.12 -7.55
N GLN A 174 3.04 -0.76 -7.08
CA GLN A 174 1.96 -0.42 -7.99
C GLN A 174 2.33 0.87 -8.75
N PRO A 175 2.22 0.93 -10.09
CA PRO A 175 2.53 2.11 -10.88
C PRO A 175 1.71 3.33 -10.43
N GLN A 176 2.41 4.38 -9.97
CA GLN A 176 1.83 5.69 -9.64
C GLN A 176 2.50 6.83 -10.42
N TYR A 177 3.80 6.69 -10.68
CA TYR A 177 4.65 7.64 -11.39
C TYR A 177 5.53 6.89 -12.39
N PRO A 178 5.87 7.49 -13.54
CA PRO A 178 6.85 6.92 -14.44
C PRO A 178 8.26 6.96 -13.82
N GLY A 179 9.00 5.86 -13.93
CA GLY A 179 10.40 5.80 -13.49
C GLY A 179 10.57 5.40 -12.02
N GLY A 180 11.58 5.97 -11.35
CA GLY A 180 11.95 5.67 -9.97
C GLY A 180 13.08 4.64 -9.82
N SER A 181 13.52 4.45 -8.58
CA SER A 181 14.56 3.47 -8.22
C SER A 181 14.26 2.82 -6.88
N PHE A 182 14.74 1.58 -6.71
CA PHE A 182 14.66 0.85 -5.46
C PHE A 182 16.04 0.77 -4.82
N GLN A 183 16.11 1.07 -3.53
CA GLN A 183 17.27 0.85 -2.68
C GLN A 183 16.94 -0.28 -1.70
N LEU A 184 17.78 -1.29 -1.64
CA LEU A 184 17.61 -2.39 -0.68
C LEU A 184 18.43 -2.09 0.58
N ASN A 185 17.75 -1.91 1.70
CA ASN A 185 18.37 -1.75 3.00
C ASN A 185 18.51 -3.11 3.69
N PHE A 186 19.63 -3.31 4.37
CA PHE A 186 19.93 -4.52 5.11
C PHE A 186 20.44 -4.21 6.51
N THR A 187 19.81 -4.88 7.47
CA THR A 187 20.11 -4.75 8.89
C THR A 187 20.38 -6.12 9.48
N SER A 188 21.60 -6.32 9.97
CA SER A 188 22.02 -7.49 10.75
C SER A 188 22.39 -7.07 12.17
N ILE A 189 22.57 -8.05 13.06
CA ILE A 189 22.91 -7.84 14.47
C ILE A 189 24.19 -7.00 14.64
N ASN A 190 25.11 -7.06 13.67
CA ASN A 190 26.42 -6.43 13.75
C ASN A 190 26.68 -5.35 12.66
N SER A 191 25.76 -5.12 11.72
CA SER A 191 25.98 -4.20 10.60
C SER A 191 24.67 -3.72 9.99
N ALA A 192 24.60 -2.44 9.64
CA ALA A 192 23.55 -1.86 8.80
C ALA A 192 24.20 -1.36 7.51
N ASN A 193 23.85 -1.97 6.39
CA ASN A 193 24.40 -1.65 5.08
C ASN A 193 23.25 -1.41 4.10
N ASN A 194 23.45 -0.47 3.19
CA ASN A 194 22.52 -0.25 2.07
C ASN A 194 23.17 -0.81 0.82
N TYR A 195 22.41 -1.58 0.04
CA TYR A 195 22.83 -2.00 -1.29
C TYR A 195 22.62 -0.85 -2.29
N ASP A 196 23.35 -0.92 -3.41
CA ASP A 196 23.22 0.05 -4.50
C ASP A 196 21.78 0.13 -5.00
N SER A 197 21.40 1.32 -5.48
CA SER A 197 20.06 1.55 -6.01
C SER A 197 19.91 0.96 -7.42
N GLU A 198 18.83 0.23 -7.64
CA GLU A 198 18.46 -0.34 -8.92
C GLU A 198 17.29 0.43 -9.54
N PRO A 199 17.31 0.72 -10.85
CA PRO A 199 16.20 1.40 -11.51
C PRO A 199 14.93 0.53 -11.50
N ALA A 200 13.76 1.15 -11.35
CA ALA A 200 12.47 0.47 -11.34
C ALA A 200 12.02 0.08 -12.77
N VAL A 201 12.66 -0.92 -13.36
CA VAL A 201 12.27 -1.46 -14.66
C VAL A 201 10.94 -2.20 -14.52
N ASN A 202 9.92 -1.75 -15.26
CA ASN A 202 8.55 -2.27 -15.16
C ASN A 202 7.99 -2.20 -13.72
N HIS A 203 8.30 -1.12 -12.99
CA HIS A 203 7.88 -0.90 -11.60
C HIS A 203 8.42 -1.96 -10.61
N SER A 204 9.51 -2.64 -10.98
CA SER A 204 10.17 -3.66 -10.18
C SER A 204 11.69 -3.57 -10.26
N ALA A 205 12.36 -4.06 -9.23
CA ALA A 205 13.82 -4.23 -9.20
C ALA A 205 14.15 -5.58 -8.54
N HIS A 206 15.24 -6.21 -9.01
CA HIS A 206 15.65 -7.53 -8.59
C HIS A 206 17.10 -7.53 -8.16
N PHE A 207 17.34 -7.88 -6.89
CA PHE A 207 18.66 -7.96 -6.28
C PHE A 207 19.10 -9.43 -6.24
N LEU A 208 20.12 -9.77 -7.03
CA LEU A 208 20.59 -11.14 -7.20
C LEU A 208 21.68 -11.47 -6.17
N PHE A 209 21.51 -12.57 -5.44
CA PHE A 209 22.50 -13.13 -4.53
C PHE A 209 22.97 -14.49 -5.06
N PRO A 210 24.14 -14.56 -5.72
CA PRO A 210 24.61 -15.79 -6.39
C PRO A 210 24.80 -16.97 -5.43
N ALA A 211 25.29 -16.71 -4.22
CA ALA A 211 25.52 -17.70 -3.18
C ALA A 211 25.07 -17.17 -1.81
N ALA A 212 24.18 -17.90 -1.14
CA ALA A 212 23.78 -17.59 0.22
C ALA A 212 24.91 -17.89 1.22
N GLU A 213 25.27 -16.89 2.02
CA GLU A 213 26.32 -16.93 3.03
C GLU A 213 25.76 -16.50 4.39
N PRO A 214 26.36 -16.92 5.52
CA PRO A 214 25.91 -16.49 6.84
C PRO A 214 25.85 -14.96 7.02
N ALA A 215 26.64 -14.20 6.25
CA ALA A 215 26.62 -12.74 6.25
C ALA A 215 25.31 -12.14 5.70
N HIS A 216 24.58 -12.87 4.86
CA HIS A 216 23.28 -12.44 4.30
C HIS A 216 22.11 -12.72 5.26
N GLN A 217 22.37 -13.18 6.48
CA GLN A 217 21.32 -13.36 7.48
C GLN A 217 20.99 -12.04 8.18
N GLY A 218 19.72 -11.64 8.12
CA GLY A 218 19.25 -10.39 8.71
C GLY A 218 17.85 -9.99 8.22
N SER A 219 17.54 -8.72 8.40
CA SER A 219 16.29 -8.11 7.96
C SER A 219 16.54 -7.19 6.78
N TYR A 220 15.65 -7.26 5.79
CA TYR A 220 15.71 -6.50 4.56
C TYR A 220 14.47 -5.60 4.42
N SER A 221 14.64 -4.40 3.88
CA SER A 221 13.54 -3.52 3.45
C SER A 221 13.87 -2.89 2.10
N CYS A 222 12.85 -2.72 1.26
CA CYS A 222 12.96 -1.98 0.00
C CYS A 222 12.50 -0.54 0.24
N VAL A 223 13.36 0.43 -0.06
CA VAL A 223 13.00 1.85 -0.13
C VAL A 223 12.85 2.23 -1.60
N TYR A 224 11.67 2.64 -2.00
CA TYR A 224 11.41 3.17 -3.33
C TYR A 224 11.56 4.68 -3.33
N HIS A 225 12.34 5.22 -4.26
CA HIS A 225 12.56 6.66 -4.46
C HIS A 225 12.07 7.07 -5.84
N VAL A 226 11.31 8.15 -5.91
CA VAL A 226 10.89 8.74 -7.19
C VAL A 226 10.83 10.26 -7.07
N SER A 227 11.29 10.94 -8.11
CA SER A 227 11.17 12.39 -8.23
C SER A 227 10.02 12.71 -9.18
N ALA A 228 9.04 13.46 -8.68
CA ALA A 228 7.90 13.95 -9.47
C ALA A 228 7.63 15.40 -9.11
N PHE A 229 7.26 16.25 -10.08
CA PHE A 229 6.98 17.68 -9.84
C PHE A 229 8.12 18.46 -9.14
N SER A 230 9.38 18.10 -9.41
CA SER A 230 10.56 18.68 -8.73
C SER A 230 10.60 18.43 -7.21
N GLN A 231 9.89 17.40 -6.76
CA GLN A 231 9.91 16.94 -5.38
C GLN A 231 10.27 15.46 -5.33
N ASP A 232 10.99 15.07 -4.28
CA ASP A 232 11.41 13.70 -4.05
C ASP A 232 10.46 13.02 -3.06
N PHE A 233 9.97 11.86 -3.46
CA PHE A 233 9.12 11.01 -2.66
C PHE A 233 9.83 9.69 -2.35
N SER A 234 9.66 9.19 -1.13
CA SER A 234 10.16 7.88 -0.75
C SER A 234 9.14 7.06 0.05
N SER A 235 9.17 5.74 -0.10
CA SER A 235 8.33 4.81 0.65
C SER A 235 9.08 3.52 0.95
N GLU A 236 8.88 2.98 2.14
CA GLU A 236 9.60 1.81 2.64
C GLU A 236 8.66 0.61 2.82
N SER A 237 9.11 -0.57 2.37
CA SER A 237 8.40 -1.83 2.52
C SER A 237 8.33 -2.29 3.97
N ARG A 238 7.48 -3.27 4.24
CA ARG A 238 7.61 -4.10 5.44
C ARG A 238 9.00 -4.75 5.53
N LEU A 239 9.42 -5.09 6.75
CA LEU A 239 10.64 -5.84 7.00
C LEU A 239 10.50 -7.31 6.57
N LEU A 240 11.54 -7.81 5.92
CA LEU A 240 11.66 -9.17 5.43
C LEU A 240 12.86 -9.85 6.10
N SER A 241 12.62 -10.79 7.01
CA SER A 241 13.70 -11.55 7.65
C SER A 241 14.15 -12.72 6.78
N VAL A 242 15.45 -12.83 6.53
CA VAL A 242 16.09 -13.95 5.83
C VAL A 242 17.04 -14.68 6.77
N THR A 243 16.90 -16.00 6.84
CA THR A 243 17.77 -16.89 7.62
C THR A 243 18.51 -17.84 6.69
N VAL A 244 19.83 -17.95 6.87
CA VAL A 244 20.65 -18.86 6.08
C VAL A 244 20.86 -20.16 6.85
N THR A 245 20.30 -21.25 6.35
CA THR A 245 20.36 -22.58 6.99
C THR A 245 21.42 -23.47 6.32
N GLY A 246 21.86 -24.51 7.04
CA GLY A 246 22.97 -25.38 6.63
C GLY A 246 22.80 -26.03 5.25
N GLU A 247 23.90 -26.55 4.71
CA GLU A 247 24.01 -27.04 3.32
C GLU A 247 22.94 -28.07 2.94
N LEU A 248 22.46 -27.99 1.69
CA LEU A 248 21.62 -29.02 1.09
C LEU A 248 22.49 -30.26 0.81
N PHE A 249 22.52 -31.22 1.74
CA PHE A 249 23.21 -32.50 1.54
C PHE A 249 22.52 -33.31 0.44
N THR A 250 23.13 -33.37 -0.75
CA THR A 250 22.73 -34.31 -1.80
C THR A 250 23.45 -35.64 -1.59
N VAL A 251 22.83 -36.56 -0.85
CA VAL A 251 23.26 -37.97 -0.83
C VAL A 251 22.32 -38.75 -1.74
N GLY A 252 22.77 -39.03 -2.97
CA GLY A 252 22.14 -39.96 -3.93
C GLY A 252 20.67 -39.69 -4.25
N GLN A 253 20.37 -38.82 -5.24
CA GLN A 253 19.05 -38.61 -5.88
C GLN A 253 17.81 -38.48 -4.95
N SER A 254 18.00 -38.33 -3.64
CA SER A 254 16.96 -38.32 -2.63
C SER A 254 17.08 -37.04 -1.81
N VAL A 255 16.08 -36.18 -1.84
CA VAL A 255 16.00 -34.98 -1.00
C VAL A 255 15.63 -35.41 0.43
N MET A 256 16.58 -35.47 1.35
CA MET A 256 16.28 -35.62 2.77
C MET A 256 16.03 -34.25 3.41
N LEU A 257 14.78 -34.01 3.83
CA LEU A 257 14.46 -32.98 4.82
C LEU A 257 15.16 -33.32 6.15
N PRO A 258 15.63 -32.33 6.93
CA PRO A 258 16.11 -32.59 8.28
C PRO A 258 14.98 -33.26 9.08
N ARG A 259 15.30 -34.39 9.73
CA ARG A 259 14.36 -35.05 10.65
C ARG A 259 13.80 -33.97 11.58
N ARG A 260 12.48 -33.74 11.53
CA ARG A 260 11.77 -33.12 12.65
C ARG A 260 12.11 -33.99 13.85
N THR A 261 12.91 -33.47 14.77
CA THR A 261 13.01 -34.03 16.11
C THR A 261 11.60 -33.94 16.67
N LEU A 262 10.84 -35.03 16.55
CA LEU A 262 9.64 -35.22 17.32
C LEU A 262 10.12 -35.21 18.77
N VAL A 263 9.95 -34.06 19.43
CA VAL A 263 9.96 -34.01 20.89
C VAL A 263 8.82 -34.95 21.27
N ARG A 264 9.20 -36.16 21.71
CA ARG A 264 8.25 -37.09 22.30
C ARG A 264 7.82 -36.40 23.58
N THR A 265 6.64 -35.79 23.56
CA THR A 265 5.94 -35.40 24.77
C THR A 265 5.67 -36.70 25.52
N GLU A 266 6.56 -37.07 26.43
CA GLU A 266 6.28 -38.10 27.42
C GLU A 266 5.15 -37.54 28.29
N CYS A 267 3.91 -37.98 28.02
CA CYS A 267 2.79 -37.73 28.91
C CYS A 267 3.09 -38.47 30.22
N PHE A 268 3.47 -37.73 31.26
CA PHE A 268 3.46 -38.26 32.62
C PHE A 268 2.00 -38.56 33.00
N THR A 269 1.66 -39.84 33.07
CA THR A 269 0.42 -40.29 33.72
C THR A 269 0.64 -40.20 35.23
N VAL A 270 -0.04 -39.26 35.88
CA VAL A 270 -0.15 -39.24 37.34
C VAL A 270 -1.08 -40.38 37.75
N SER A 271 -0.53 -41.42 38.39
CA SER A 271 -1.33 -42.47 39.01
C SER A 271 -2.07 -41.91 40.24
N PRO A 272 -3.38 -42.14 40.39
CA PRO A 272 -4.07 -41.89 41.66
C PRO A 272 -3.67 -42.97 42.66
N GLU A 273 -2.97 -42.58 43.73
CA GLU A 273 -2.77 -43.45 44.89
C GLU A 273 -4.12 -43.79 45.54
N ALA A 274 -4.23 -45.07 45.89
CA ALA A 274 -5.40 -45.71 46.45
C ALA A 274 -5.73 -45.16 47.85
N VAL A 275 -6.99 -44.77 48.06
CA VAL A 275 -7.60 -44.76 49.38
C VAL A 275 -8.27 -46.12 49.57
N THR A 276 -7.69 -46.94 50.43
CA THR A 276 -8.24 -48.22 50.92
C THR A 276 -8.52 -48.10 52.42
N PRO A 277 -9.32 -49.02 52.98
CA PRO A 277 -10.70 -49.36 52.70
C PRO A 277 -11.67 -48.75 53.73
#